data_AF-A0A973GM42-F1
#
_entry.id   AF-A0A973GM42-F1
#
_cell.length_a   1.000
_cell.length_b   1.000
_cell.length_c   1.000
_cell.angle_alpha   90.00
_cell.angle_beta   90.00
_cell.angle_gamma   90.00
#
_symmetry.space_group_name_H-M   'P 1'
#
loop_
_entity.id
_entity.type
_entity.pdbx_description
1 polymer ?
#
loop_
_entity_poly.entity_id
_entity_poly.type
_entity_poly.pdbx_seq_one_letter_code
_entity_poly.pdbx_strand_id
1 'polypeptide(L)'
;MAKKAKVTKPRVISNRRATFDYALEEEISAGIVLTGPETRAARDGHVQLKGSYVTIRDNELWLNNASFSLKLNEKGKPGARTIDTSPRKLLASRKQINALAIGKKDGMTIVPKKMLTGGRYIKIIIALGKGKKTYDKRETIKRRDQERDARRSLLFAIKK
;
A
#
# COMPACT_ATOMS: atom_id res chain seq x y z
N MET A 1 -38.26 -0.16 11.50
CA MET A 1 -37.44 0.49 10.45
C MET A 1 -36.04 -0.12 10.44
N ALA A 2 -35.77 -1.09 9.56
CA ALA A 2 -34.47 -1.73 9.46
C ALA A 2 -33.47 -0.79 8.76
N LYS A 3 -32.41 -0.36 9.47
CA LYS A 3 -31.30 0.40 8.87
C LYS A 3 -30.67 -0.46 7.77
N LYS A 4 -30.83 -0.06 6.51
CA LYS A 4 -30.11 -0.67 5.37
C LYS A 4 -28.61 -0.68 5.70
N ALA A 5 -28.01 -1.86 5.76
CA ALA A 5 -26.57 -2.01 5.94
C ALA A 5 -25.86 -1.29 4.79
N LYS A 6 -25.12 -0.22 5.10
CA LYS A 6 -24.26 0.46 4.12
C LYS A 6 -23.29 -0.58 3.57
N VAL A 7 -23.41 -0.93 2.29
CA VAL A 7 -22.45 -1.78 1.59
C VAL A 7 -21.12 -1.03 1.59
N THR A 8 -20.25 -1.38 2.54
CA THR A 8 -18.91 -0.82 2.68
C THR A 8 -18.10 -1.27 1.47
N LYS A 9 -17.94 -0.38 0.48
CA LYS A 9 -17.02 -0.61 -0.63
C LYS A 9 -15.66 -1.08 -0.09
N PRO A 10 -15.06 -2.12 -0.69
CA PRO A 10 -13.76 -2.61 -0.26
C PRO A 10 -12.74 -1.47 -0.33
N ARG A 11 -12.16 -1.12 0.82
CA ARG A 11 -11.19 -0.04 0.88
C ARG A 11 -9.86 -0.55 0.31
N VAL A 12 -9.29 0.26 -0.58
CA VAL A 12 -7.96 0.02 -1.16
C VAL A 12 -7.06 1.12 -0.66
N ILE A 13 -5.99 0.75 0.02
CA ILE A 13 -4.99 1.69 0.53
C ILE A 13 -3.82 1.68 -0.45
N SER A 14 -3.68 2.75 -1.24
CA SER A 14 -2.66 2.84 -2.28
C SER A 14 -1.43 3.61 -1.82
N ASN A 15 -0.24 3.08 -2.11
CA ASN A 15 1.01 3.81 -1.96
C ASN A 15 1.30 4.64 -3.24
N ARG A 16 0.76 5.86 -3.29
CA ARG A 16 0.98 6.76 -4.43
C ARG A 16 2.45 7.15 -4.63
N ARG A 17 3.25 7.06 -3.56
CA ARG A 17 4.66 7.41 -3.60
C ARG A 17 5.49 6.33 -4.30
N ALA A 18 5.15 5.06 -4.14
CA ALA A 18 5.83 3.95 -4.83
C ALA A 18 5.82 4.14 -6.36
N THR A 19 4.66 4.44 -6.96
CA THR A 19 4.53 4.67 -8.41
C THR A 19 5.27 5.92 -8.91
N PHE A 20 5.55 6.86 -8.01
CA PHE A 20 6.25 8.11 -8.34
C PHE A 20 7.77 7.96 -8.25
N ASP A 21 8.27 7.32 -7.19
CA ASP A 21 9.72 7.18 -6.98
C ASP A 21 10.32 6.02 -7.78
N TYR A 22 9.54 4.97 -8.07
CA TYR A 22 10.00 3.75 -8.71
C TYR A 22 9.21 3.44 -10.00
N ALA A 23 9.89 2.84 -10.98
CA ALA A 23 9.27 2.11 -12.07
C ALA A 23 8.96 0.71 -11.55
N LEU A 24 7.67 0.36 -11.53
CA LEU A 24 7.19 -0.92 -11.01
C LEU A 24 7.04 -1.88 -12.18
N GLU A 25 7.62 -3.07 -12.05
CA GLU A 25 7.60 -4.10 -13.10
C GLU A 25 6.66 -5.25 -12.69
N GLU A 26 7.21 -6.26 -12.02
CA GLU A 26 6.46 -7.44 -11.61
C GLU A 26 5.68 -7.17 -10.31
N GLU A 27 4.37 -7.45 -10.33
CA GLU A 27 3.47 -7.33 -9.18
C GLU A 27 3.03 -8.69 -8.69
N ILE A 28 3.20 -8.95 -7.39
CA ILE A 28 2.68 -10.15 -6.75
C ILE A 28 1.74 -9.80 -5.59
N SER A 29 0.79 -10.68 -5.33
CA SER A 29 -0.08 -10.58 -4.16
C SER A 29 0.43 -11.49 -3.05
N ALA A 30 0.62 -10.91 -1.87
CA ALA A 30 1.00 -11.62 -0.65
C ALA A 30 -0.06 -11.41 0.44
N GLY A 31 -0.28 -12.43 1.26
CA GLY A 31 -1.01 -12.28 2.52
C GLY A 31 -0.14 -11.56 3.55
N ILE A 32 -0.75 -10.84 4.49
CA ILE A 32 -0.03 -10.22 5.61
C ILE A 32 -0.50 -10.83 6.92
N VAL A 33 0.45 -11.18 7.78
CA VAL A 33 0.16 -11.62 9.15
C VAL A 33 -0.08 -10.38 10.00
N LEU A 34 -1.30 -10.22 10.50
CA LEU A 34 -1.73 -9.10 11.33
C LEU A 34 -2.42 -9.60 12.59
N THR A 35 -2.32 -8.78 13.64
CA THR A 35 -3.08 -8.93 14.88
C THR A 35 -4.50 -8.37 14.73
N GLY A 36 -5.38 -8.67 15.70
CA GLY A 36 -6.76 -8.19 15.71
C GLY A 36 -6.88 -6.65 15.63
N PRO A 37 -6.16 -5.88 16.47
CA PRO A 37 -6.18 -4.41 16.41
C PRO A 37 -5.67 -3.85 15.07
N GLU A 38 -4.61 -4.43 14.50
CA GLU A 38 -4.08 -4.03 13.20
C GLU A 38 -5.08 -4.29 12.07
N THR A 39 -5.77 -5.44 12.11
CA THR A 39 -6.82 -5.78 11.15
C THR A 39 -7.94 -4.75 11.17
N ARG A 40 -8.32 -4.28 12.37
CA ARG A 40 -9.31 -3.20 12.51
C ARG A 40 -8.80 -1.87 11.95
N ALA A 41 -7.55 -1.50 12.24
CA ALA A 41 -6.94 -0.28 11.69
C ALA A 41 -6.89 -0.30 10.16
N ALA A 42 -6.51 -1.43 9.57
CA ALA A 42 -6.47 -1.63 8.12
C ALA A 42 -7.86 -1.53 7.48
N ARG A 43 -8.88 -2.16 8.07
CA ARG A 43 -10.27 -2.06 7.58
C ARG A 43 -10.84 -0.65 7.70
N ASP A 44 -10.47 0.07 8.77
CA ASP A 44 -10.85 1.47 8.95
C ASP A 44 -10.06 2.41 8.01
N GLY A 45 -9.00 1.95 7.34
CA GLY A 45 -8.16 2.75 6.44
C GLY A 45 -7.07 3.57 7.14
N HIS A 46 -6.76 3.28 8.39
CA HIS A 46 -5.76 3.97 9.21
C HIS A 46 -4.36 3.35 9.04
N VAL A 47 -3.96 3.11 7.80
CA VAL A 47 -2.66 2.51 7.45
C VAL A 47 -1.94 3.41 6.45
N GLN A 48 -0.65 3.64 6.70
CA GLN A 48 0.23 4.36 5.79
C GLN A 48 1.36 3.44 5.31
N LEU A 49 1.50 3.35 3.99
CA LEU A 49 2.56 2.59 3.31
C LEU A 49 3.67 3.50 2.77
N LYS A 50 3.73 4.76 3.22
CA LYS A 50 4.75 5.70 2.76
C LYS A 50 6.08 5.34 3.43
N GLY A 51 7.12 5.12 2.65
CA GLY A 51 8.45 4.77 3.16
C GLY A 51 8.57 3.32 3.64
N SER A 52 7.55 2.49 3.42
CA SER A 52 7.63 1.05 3.68
C SER A 52 8.30 0.32 2.52
N TYR A 53 9.01 -0.76 2.86
CA TYR A 53 9.75 -1.61 1.93
C TYR A 53 9.71 -3.05 2.42
N VAL A 54 9.99 -3.99 1.52
CA VAL A 54 10.00 -5.41 1.83
C VAL A 54 11.41 -5.95 1.81
N THR A 55 11.79 -6.67 2.86
CA THR A 55 13.06 -7.39 2.94
C THR A 55 12.83 -8.89 2.90
N ILE A 56 13.73 -9.59 2.22
CA ILE A 56 13.84 -11.05 2.29
C ILE A 56 14.87 -11.37 3.38
N ARG A 57 14.47 -12.14 4.40
CA ARG A 57 15.33 -12.69 5.47
C ARG A 57 14.99 -14.17 5.62
N ASP A 58 15.98 -15.06 5.56
CA ASP A 58 15.78 -16.51 5.71
C ASP A 58 14.72 -17.12 4.77
N ASN A 59 14.63 -16.58 3.55
CA ASN A 59 13.58 -16.87 2.57
C ASN A 59 12.15 -16.50 2.99
N GLU A 60 12.01 -15.65 3.98
CA GLU A 60 10.74 -15.07 4.40
C GLU A 60 10.67 -13.60 3.98
N LEU A 61 9.47 -13.16 3.62
CA LEU A 61 9.21 -11.77 3.26
C LEU A 61 8.75 -11.00 4.50
N TRP A 62 9.38 -9.86 4.75
CA TRP A 62 9.07 -8.97 5.86
C TRP A 62 8.76 -7.58 5.35
N LEU A 63 7.58 -7.07 5.68
CA LEU A 63 7.17 -5.70 5.43
C LEU A 63 7.65 -4.81 6.57
N ASN A 64 8.58 -3.90 6.27
CA ASN A 64 9.15 -2.96 7.22
C ASN A 64 8.59 -1.55 6.99
N ASN A 65 8.62 -0.73 8.05
CA ASN A 65 8.24 0.69 8.02
C ASN A 65 6.80 0.98 7.57
N ALA A 66 5.91 -0.01 7.60
CA ALA A 66 4.49 0.23 7.43
C ALA A 66 3.91 0.78 8.73
N SER A 67 3.17 1.88 8.66
CA SER A 67 2.59 2.52 9.84
C SER A 67 1.13 2.15 9.98
N PHE A 68 0.77 1.51 11.09
CA PHE A 68 -0.60 1.17 11.46
C PHE A 68 -1.01 2.06 12.63
N SER A 69 -2.02 2.90 12.43
CA SER A 69 -2.57 3.73 13.51
C SER A 69 -3.64 2.91 14.23
N LEU A 70 -3.23 2.32 15.35
CA LEU A 70 -4.05 1.44 16.17
C LEU A 70 -4.94 2.29 17.09
N LYS A 71 -6.23 1.94 17.15
CA LYS A 71 -7.10 2.42 18.21
C LYS A 71 -6.96 1.44 19.37
N LEU A 72 -6.29 1.82 20.45
CA LEU A 72 -6.35 1.03 21.67
C LEU A 72 -7.72 1.26 22.31
N ASN A 73 -8.48 0.18 22.46
CA ASN A 73 -9.63 0.15 23.35
C ASN A 73 -9.11 -0.08 24.79
N GLU A 74 -8.25 0.79 25.31
CA GLU A 74 -7.94 0.75 26.75
C GLU A 74 -9.14 1.32 27.50
N LYS A 75 -9.64 0.56 28.48
CA LYS A 75 -10.68 1.01 29.41
C LYS A 75 -10.19 2.30 30.09
N GLY A 76 -10.71 3.46 29.68
CA GLY A 76 -10.51 4.74 30.37
C GLY A 76 -9.91 5.90 29.57
N LYS A 77 -9.41 5.70 28.33
CA LYS A 77 -8.92 6.82 27.48
C LYS A 77 -9.57 6.80 26.08
N PRO A 78 -10.70 7.50 25.88
CA PRO A 78 -11.30 7.61 24.56
C PRO A 78 -10.37 8.42 23.64
N GLY A 79 -9.73 7.76 22.67
CA GLY A 79 -9.05 8.43 21.54
C GLY A 79 -7.54 8.25 21.44
N ALA A 80 -6.87 7.52 22.34
CA ALA A 80 -5.44 7.24 22.21
C ALA A 80 -5.17 6.39 20.96
N ARG A 81 -4.37 6.94 20.04
CA ARG A 81 -3.89 6.24 18.84
C ARG A 81 -2.40 5.98 18.97
N THR A 82 -2.00 4.72 18.92
CA THR A 82 -0.58 4.35 18.88
C THR A 82 -0.19 4.04 17.44
N ILE A 83 0.97 4.53 17.02
CA ILE A 83 1.54 4.22 15.71
C ILE A 83 2.46 3.03 15.88
N ASP A 84 2.08 1.90 15.29
CA ASP A 84 2.93 0.71 15.26
C ASP A 84 3.62 0.58 13.90
N THR A 85 4.95 0.52 13.94
CA THR A 85 5.83 0.44 12.77
C THR A 85 6.60 -0.89 12.71
N SER A 86 6.23 -1.85 13.57
CA SER A 86 6.85 -3.16 13.66
C SER A 86 6.90 -3.89 12.32
N PRO A 87 7.90 -4.74 12.07
CA PRO A 87 7.97 -5.53 10.85
C PRO A 87 6.89 -6.62 10.85
N ARG A 88 6.18 -6.80 9.73
CA ARG A 88 5.16 -7.86 9.58
C ARG A 88 5.56 -8.90 8.56
N LYS A 89 5.32 -10.16 8.88
CA LYS A 89 5.56 -11.29 7.99
C LYS A 89 4.55 -11.30 6.83
N LEU A 90 5.05 -11.52 5.63
CA LEU A 90 4.25 -11.69 4.42
C LEU A 90 4.26 -13.15 3.98
N LEU A 91 3.11 -13.60 3.50
CA LEU A 91 2.88 -14.96 3.03
C LEU A 91 2.79 -14.94 1.50
N ALA A 92 3.77 -15.57 0.84
CA ALA A 92 3.83 -15.73 -0.60
C ALA A 92 4.31 -17.15 -0.96
N SER A 93 4.10 -17.56 -2.21
CA SER A 93 4.59 -18.85 -2.69
C SER A 93 6.11 -18.86 -2.82
N ARG A 94 6.76 -20.00 -2.57
CA ARG A 94 8.22 -20.19 -2.70
C ARG A 94 8.74 -19.73 -4.07
N LYS A 95 8.02 -20.04 -5.14
CA LYS A 95 8.38 -19.60 -6.51
C LYS A 95 8.42 -18.08 -6.63
N GLN A 96 7.46 -17.37 -6.04
CA GLN A 96 7.39 -15.91 -6.05
C GLN A 96 8.50 -15.28 -5.21
N ILE A 97 8.82 -15.87 -4.05
CA ILE A 97 9.92 -15.40 -3.20
C ILE A 97 11.26 -15.51 -3.94
N ASN A 98 11.47 -16.59 -4.67
CA ASN A 98 12.68 -16.78 -5.48
C ASN A 98 12.77 -15.75 -6.62
N ALA A 99 11.67 -15.47 -7.32
CA ALA A 99 11.63 -14.44 -8.35
C ALA A 99 11.99 -13.05 -7.79
N LEU A 100 11.41 -12.68 -6.64
CA LEU A 100 11.75 -11.43 -5.95
C LEU A 100 13.21 -11.39 -5.47
N ALA A 101 13.77 -12.53 -5.05
CA ALA A 101 15.16 -12.62 -4.62
C ALA A 101 16.14 -12.38 -5.78
N ILE A 102 15.81 -12.86 -6.99
CA ILE A 102 16.58 -12.61 -8.21
C ILE A 102 16.54 -11.11 -8.53
N GLY A 103 15.36 -10.51 -8.63
CA GLY A 103 15.24 -9.08 -8.95
C GLY A 103 15.93 -8.17 -7.92
N LYS A 104 15.96 -8.59 -6.64
CA LYS A 104 16.71 -7.86 -5.60
C LYS A 104 18.22 -7.90 -5.83
N LYS A 105 18.78 -9.00 -6.35
CA LYS A 105 20.21 -9.09 -6.70
C LYS A 105 20.58 -8.14 -7.83
N ASP A 106 19.65 -7.89 -8.75
CA ASP A 106 19.81 -6.93 -9.86
C ASP A 106 19.71 -5.46 -9.42
N GLY A 107 19.74 -5.19 -8.11
CA GLY A 107 19.70 -3.84 -7.54
C GLY A 107 18.29 -3.23 -7.47
N MET A 108 17.23 -4.01 -7.71
CA MET A 108 15.86 -3.54 -7.54
C MET A 108 15.42 -3.59 -6.07
N THR A 109 14.48 -2.72 -5.71
CA THR A 109 13.89 -2.67 -4.37
C THR A 109 12.47 -3.21 -4.40
N ILE A 110 12.11 -4.02 -3.41
CA ILE A 110 10.74 -4.54 -3.29
C ILE A 110 9.90 -3.52 -2.50
N VAL A 111 8.88 -2.98 -3.15
CA VAL A 111 8.04 -1.90 -2.60
C VAL A 111 6.56 -2.30 -2.56
N PRO A 112 5.83 -1.95 -1.49
CA PRO A 112 4.39 -2.17 -1.43
C PRO A 112 3.64 -1.13 -2.27
N LYS A 113 2.82 -1.60 -3.21
CA LYS A 113 2.02 -0.76 -4.11
C LYS A 113 0.64 -0.45 -3.54
N LYS A 114 -0.08 -1.48 -3.07
CA LYS A 114 -1.45 -1.32 -2.54
C LYS A 114 -1.77 -2.41 -1.53
N MET A 115 -2.59 -2.07 -0.54
CA MET A 115 -3.19 -3.01 0.39
C MET A 115 -4.69 -3.13 0.10
N LEU A 116 -5.15 -4.36 -0.04
CA LEU A 116 -6.52 -4.75 -0.32
C LEU A 116 -7.16 -5.25 0.97
N THR A 117 -8.13 -4.49 1.49
CA THR A 117 -8.84 -4.84 2.75
C THR A 117 -10.28 -5.30 2.51
N GLY A 118 -10.65 -5.51 1.24
CA GLY A 118 -12.01 -5.85 0.83
C GLY A 118 -12.44 -7.29 1.07
N GLY A 119 -11.49 -8.22 1.15
CA GLY A 119 -11.79 -9.65 1.32
C GLY A 119 -11.81 -10.08 2.79
N ARG A 120 -12.04 -11.37 3.01
CA ARG A 120 -11.86 -12.02 4.33
C ARG A 120 -10.45 -11.81 4.85
N TYR A 121 -9.45 -11.96 3.97
CA TYR A 121 -8.03 -11.74 4.25
C TYR A 121 -7.55 -10.42 3.68
N ILE A 122 -6.72 -9.73 4.45
CA ILE A 122 -6.01 -8.56 3.97
C ILE A 122 -4.83 -9.04 3.12
N LYS A 123 -4.77 -8.55 1.89
CA LYS A 123 -3.68 -8.83 0.96
C LYS A 123 -2.90 -7.57 0.69
N ILE A 124 -1.60 -7.68 0.53
CA ILE A 124 -0.74 -6.61 0.03
C ILE A 124 -0.24 -6.98 -1.35
N ILE A 125 -0.20 -6.00 -2.24
CA ILE A 125 0.42 -6.12 -3.55
C ILE A 125 1.76 -5.44 -3.45
N ILE A 126 2.80 -6.22 -3.68
CA ILE A 126 4.19 -5.80 -3.66
C ILE A 126 4.74 -5.90 -5.07
N ALA A 127 5.68 -5.03 -5.39
CA ALA A 127 6.28 -4.96 -6.72
C ALA A 127 7.79 -4.80 -6.64
N LEU A 128 8.48 -5.30 -7.65
CA LEU A 128 9.87 -4.92 -7.90
C LEU A 128 9.90 -3.50 -8.46
N GLY A 129 10.71 -2.66 -7.85
CA GLY A 129 10.83 -1.24 -8.14
C GLY A 129 12.26 -0.87 -8.49
N LYS A 130 12.46 -0.35 -9.70
CA LYS A 130 13.70 0.32 -10.10
C LYS A 130 13.58 1.81 -9.84
N GLY A 131 14.56 2.42 -9.20
CA GLY A 131 14.53 3.86 -8.91
C GLY A 131 14.45 4.69 -10.20
N LYS A 132 13.49 5.62 -10.27
CA LYS A 132 13.36 6.53 -11.43
C LYS A 132 14.43 7.61 -11.39
N LYS A 133 14.95 7.99 -12.56
CA LYS A 133 15.85 9.15 -12.68
C LYS A 133 15.08 10.44 -12.46
N THR A 134 15.80 11.52 -12.13
CA THR A 134 15.19 12.85 -11.92
C THR A 134 14.45 13.36 -13.16
N TYR A 135 14.95 13.02 -14.35
CA TYR A 135 14.30 13.30 -15.63
C TYR A 135 12.89 12.67 -15.71
N ASP A 136 12.78 11.35 -15.50
CA ASP A 136 11.50 10.62 -15.54
C ASP A 136 10.51 11.14 -14.48
N LYS A 137 11.01 11.60 -13.32
CA LYS A 137 10.18 12.22 -12.28
C LYS A 137 9.58 13.55 -12.77
N ARG A 138 10.34 14.38 -13.50
CA ARG A 138 9.85 15.64 -14.08
C ARG A 138 8.77 15.38 -15.14
N GLU A 139 8.96 14.38 -16.00
CA GLU A 139 7.94 13.99 -16.98
C GLU A 139 6.65 13.52 -16.32
N THR A 140 6.76 12.71 -15.26
CA THR A 140 5.61 12.25 -14.49
C THR A 140 4.83 13.41 -13.87
N ILE A 141 5.52 14.48 -13.43
CA ILE A 141 4.89 15.69 -12.89
C ILE A 141 4.17 16.44 -14.02
N LYS A 142 4.87 16.74 -15.13
CA LYS A 142 4.30 17.46 -16.28
C LYS A 142 3.03 16.77 -16.80
N ARG A 143 3.08 15.45 -17.00
CA ARG A 143 1.93 14.66 -17.45
C ARG A 143 0.76 14.75 -16.48
N ARG A 144 1.03 14.68 -15.16
CA ARG A 144 -0.01 14.77 -14.14
C ARG A 144 -0.68 16.15 -14.12
N ASP A 145 0.08 17.21 -14.35
CA ASP A 145 -0.45 18.57 -14.41
C ASP A 145 -1.31 18.76 -15.68
N GLN A 146 -0.83 18.31 -16.84
CA GLN A 146 -1.62 18.30 -18.08
C GLN A 146 -2.94 17.51 -17.95
N GLU A 147 -2.90 16.31 -17.35
CA GLU A 147 -4.10 15.51 -17.10
C GLU A 147 -5.08 16.21 -16.15
N ARG A 148 -4.57 16.97 -15.17
CA ARG A 148 -5.40 17.73 -14.22
C ARG A 148 -6.10 18.89 -14.92
N ASP A 149 -5.39 19.61 -15.77
CA ASP A 149 -5.94 20.76 -16.50
C ASP A 149 -6.97 20.30 -17.55
N ALA A 150 -6.67 19.23 -18.31
CA ALA A 150 -7.64 18.62 -19.22
C ALA A 150 -8.93 18.18 -18.51
N ARG A 151 -8.82 17.55 -17.33
CA ARG A 151 -9.99 17.18 -16.51
C ARG A 151 -10.78 18.38 -16.03
N ARG A 152 -10.11 19.48 -15.65
CA ARG A 152 -10.78 20.72 -15.23
C ARG A 152 -11.55 21.35 -16.39
N SER A 153 -10.96 21.43 -17.58
CA SER A 153 -11.62 21.94 -18.79
C SER A 153 -12.84 21.10 -19.17
N LEU A 154 -12.72 19.76 -19.11
CA LEU A 154 -13.83 18.85 -19.37
C LEU A 154 -14.98 19.02 -18.36
N LEU A 155 -14.67 19.12 -17.06
CA LEU A 155 -15.68 19.36 -16.03
C LEU A 155 -16.39 20.70 -16.19
N PHE A 156 -15.66 21.74 -16.62
CA PHE A 156 -16.25 23.04 -16.92
C PHE A 156 -17.18 22.98 -18.13
N ALA A 157 -16.79 22.26 -19.20
CA ALA A 157 -17.61 22.07 -20.39
C ALA A 157 -18.90 21.26 -20.15
N ILE A 158 -18.87 20.26 -19.28
CA ILE A 158 -20.06 19.44 -18.93
C ILE A 158 -21.06 20.21 -18.05
N LYS A 159 -20.61 21.26 -17.36
CA LYS A 159 -21.41 22.00 -16.37
C LYS A 159 -22.08 23.26 -16.95
N LYS A 160 -21.84 23.56 -18.23
CA LYS A 160 -22.45 24.66 -18.99
C LYS A 160 -23.47 24.07 -19.97
#